data_AF-A0A0L6VL82-F1
#
_entry.id   AF-A0A0L6VL82-F1
#
_cell.length_a   1.000
_cell.length_b   1.000
_cell.length_c   1.000
_cell.angle_alpha   90.00
_cell.angle_beta   90.00
_cell.angle_gamma   90.00
#
_symmetry.space_group_name_H-M   'P 1'
#
loop_
_entity.id
_entity.type
_entity.pdbx_description
1 polymer ?
#
loop_
_entity_poly.entity_id
_entity_poly.type
_entity_poly.pdbx_seq_one_letter_code
_entity_poly.pdbx_strand_id
1 'polypeptide(L)'
;PKVLWDKIVTYFAAKTVENSANALDKLFDTQFNEGEIEKSVNLFRAAFRRLVEVSSKFDKKSLEAVAVVFALKRLPMSFSVFHQLQFAGFKDDNISFNDFLRDLEVEGAGGHPTHQCGQFLPQSKEKGATTLLL
;
A
#
# COMPACT_ATOMS: atom_id res chain seq x y z
N PRO A 1 -25.15 15.74 26.74
CA PRO A 1 -24.64 15.07 27.97
C PRO A 1 -23.34 14.31 27.69
N LYS A 2 -22.26 14.63 28.41
CA LYS A 2 -20.90 14.08 28.17
C LYS A 2 -20.84 12.55 28.20
N VAL A 3 -21.54 11.93 29.14
CA VAL A 3 -21.60 10.46 29.31
C VAL A 3 -22.09 9.73 28.06
N LEU A 4 -23.06 10.28 27.34
CA LEU A 4 -23.56 9.66 26.11
C LEU A 4 -22.49 9.70 25.01
N TRP A 5 -21.81 10.84 24.86
CA TRP A 5 -20.70 11.00 23.92
C TRP A 5 -19.56 10.03 24.22
N ASP A 6 -19.16 9.90 25.49
CA ASP A 6 -18.08 9.00 25.90
C ASP A 6 -18.43 7.53 25.56
N LYS A 7 -19.69 7.12 25.76
CA LYS A 7 -20.16 5.77 25.40
C LYS A 7 -20.11 5.53 23.89
N ILE A 8 -20.51 6.51 23.08
CA ILE A 8 -20.46 6.42 21.61
C ILE A 8 -19.01 6.28 21.14
N VAL A 9 -18.12 7.14 21.63
CA VAL A 9 -16.69 7.10 21.28
C VAL A 9 -16.08 5.75 21.67
N THR A 10 -16.38 5.27 22.88
CA THR A 10 -15.90 3.97 23.37
C THR A 10 -16.39 2.82 22.49
N TYR A 11 -17.67 2.82 22.09
CA TYR A 11 -18.24 1.80 21.23
C TYR A 11 -17.50 1.72 19.89
N PHE A 12 -17.30 2.86 19.21
CA PHE A 12 -16.65 2.90 17.90
C PHE A 12 -15.13 2.72 17.93
N ALA A 13 -14.49 2.91 19.09
CA ALA A 13 -13.06 2.66 19.30
C ALA A 13 -12.77 1.23 19.81
N ALA A 14 -13.80 0.48 20.19
CA ALA A 14 -13.63 -0.88 20.70
C ALA A 14 -13.04 -1.81 19.62
N LYS A 15 -12.13 -2.70 20.02
CA LYS A 15 -11.46 -3.62 19.09
C LYS A 15 -12.29 -4.86 18.75
N THR A 16 -13.48 -4.64 18.23
CA THR A 16 -14.42 -5.70 17.84
C THR A 16 -14.24 -6.08 16.37
N VAL A 17 -14.66 -7.29 16.01
CA VAL A 17 -14.68 -7.75 14.60
C VAL A 17 -15.58 -6.85 13.76
N GLU A 18 -16.74 -6.45 14.28
CA GLU A 18 -17.65 -5.52 13.62
C GLU A 18 -16.99 -4.17 13.29
N ASN A 19 -16.32 -3.55 14.28
CA ASN A 19 -15.62 -2.29 14.04
C ASN A 19 -14.45 -2.43 13.07
N SER A 20 -13.75 -3.58 13.10
CA SER A 20 -12.70 -3.91 12.14
C SER A 20 -13.23 -4.02 10.73
N ALA A 21 -14.35 -4.74 10.52
CA ALA A 21 -15.00 -4.88 9.23
C ALA A 21 -15.47 -3.52 8.70
N ASN A 22 -16.16 -2.73 9.53
CA ASN A 22 -16.61 -1.38 9.17
C ASN A 22 -15.44 -0.44 8.82
N ALA A 23 -14.28 -0.57 9.48
CA ALA A 23 -13.09 0.20 9.16
C ALA A 23 -12.43 -0.28 7.87
N LEU A 24 -12.46 -1.58 7.59
CA LEU A 24 -11.94 -2.18 6.37
C LEU A 24 -12.79 -1.77 5.15
N ASP A 25 -14.11 -1.76 5.27
CA ASP A 25 -15.00 -1.26 4.22
C ASP A 25 -14.68 0.19 3.87
N LYS A 26 -14.46 1.05 4.87
CA LYS A 26 -14.05 2.44 4.63
C LYS A 26 -12.67 2.57 3.96
N LEU A 27 -11.73 1.72 4.34
CA LEU A 27 -10.44 1.64 3.66
C LEU A 27 -10.67 1.27 2.18
N PHE A 28 -11.53 0.29 1.95
CA PHE A 28 -11.86 -0.20 0.62
C PHE A 28 -12.70 0.78 -0.20
N ASP A 29 -13.50 1.66 0.39
CA ASP A 29 -14.25 2.66 -0.36
C ASP A 29 -13.37 3.80 -0.90
N THR A 30 -12.10 3.85 -0.50
CA THR A 30 -11.18 4.87 -1.02
C THR A 30 -10.96 4.67 -2.53
N GLN A 31 -11.16 5.75 -3.28
CA GLN A 31 -10.89 5.84 -4.71
C GLN A 31 -9.64 6.69 -4.94
N PHE A 32 -8.77 6.25 -5.84
CA PHE A 32 -7.59 6.98 -6.27
C PHE A 32 -7.90 7.71 -7.56
N ASN A 33 -8.17 9.01 -7.48
CA ASN A 33 -8.49 9.84 -8.64
C ASN A 33 -7.22 10.55 -9.12
N GLU A 34 -6.91 10.48 -10.41
CA GLU A 34 -5.66 10.99 -10.98
C GLU A 34 -5.39 12.47 -10.68
N GLY A 35 -6.41 13.33 -10.71
CA GLY A 35 -6.27 14.75 -10.36
C GLY A 35 -6.32 15.07 -8.86
N GLU A 36 -6.55 14.09 -7.99
CA GLU A 36 -6.70 14.28 -6.55
C GLU A 36 -5.90 13.24 -5.73
N ILE A 37 -4.77 12.73 -6.26
CA ILE A 37 -4.02 11.62 -5.63
C ILE A 37 -3.62 11.94 -4.20
N GLU A 38 -3.12 13.15 -3.92
CA GLU A 38 -2.75 13.57 -2.56
C GLU A 38 -3.93 13.44 -1.58
N LYS A 39 -5.12 13.90 -2.00
CA LYS A 39 -6.34 13.80 -1.20
C LYS A 39 -6.75 12.34 -1.01
N SER A 40 -6.70 11.53 -2.07
CA SER A 40 -6.98 10.09 -2.00
C SER A 40 -6.03 9.36 -1.04
N VAL A 41 -4.73 9.67 -1.09
CA VAL A 41 -3.72 9.08 -0.19
C VAL A 41 -3.97 9.49 1.26
N ASN A 42 -4.31 10.75 1.52
CA ASN A 42 -4.63 11.21 2.86
C ASN A 42 -5.90 10.53 3.43
N LEU A 43 -6.93 10.35 2.61
CA LEU A 43 -8.13 9.59 2.99
C LEU A 43 -7.78 8.13 3.29
N PHE A 44 -6.98 7.49 2.44
CA PHE A 44 -6.54 6.11 2.62
C PHE A 44 -5.74 5.93 3.90
N ARG A 45 -4.79 6.84 4.16
CA ARG A 45 -3.96 6.88 5.38
C ARG A 45 -4.82 7.03 6.63
N ALA A 46 -5.83 7.91 6.60
CA ALA A 46 -6.76 8.10 7.71
C ALA A 46 -7.63 6.86 7.97
N ALA A 47 -8.15 6.23 6.91
CA ALA A 47 -8.92 4.99 7.00
C ALA A 47 -8.06 3.83 7.55
N PHE A 48 -6.81 3.72 7.08
CA PHE A 48 -5.88 2.70 7.55
C PHE A 48 -5.55 2.85 9.03
N ARG A 49 -5.27 4.08 9.49
CA ARG A 49 -5.03 4.34 10.91
C ARG A 49 -6.21 3.89 11.77
N ARG A 50 -7.44 4.20 11.34
CA ARG A 50 -8.65 3.76 12.03
C ARG A 50 -8.75 2.24 12.09
N LEU A 51 -8.46 1.55 10.99
CA LEU A 51 -8.46 0.09 10.95
C LEU A 51 -7.45 -0.52 11.94
N VAL A 52 -6.23 0.01 12.01
CA VAL A 52 -5.22 -0.44 12.97
C VAL A 52 -5.65 -0.24 14.41
N GLU A 53 -6.34 0.87 14.71
CA GLU A 53 -6.82 1.17 16.07
C GLU A 53 -7.90 0.18 16.54
N VAL A 54 -8.82 -0.22 15.64
CA VAL A 54 -9.97 -1.08 15.98
C VAL A 54 -9.76 -2.56 15.65
N SER A 55 -8.66 -2.92 14.97
CA SER A 55 -8.32 -4.32 14.70
C SER A 55 -7.82 -5.04 15.95
N SER A 56 -8.43 -6.19 16.26
CA SER A 56 -7.92 -7.15 17.26
C SER A 56 -7.43 -8.46 16.66
N LYS A 57 -7.74 -8.74 15.38
CA LYS A 57 -7.52 -10.06 14.75
C LYS A 57 -6.39 -10.08 13.74
N PHE A 58 -6.07 -8.94 13.16
CA PHE A 58 -5.00 -8.81 12.18
C PHE A 58 -3.83 -8.05 12.81
N ASP A 59 -2.63 -8.60 12.69
CA ASP A 59 -1.42 -7.86 13.02
C ASP A 59 -1.21 -6.72 12.00
N LYS A 60 -0.44 -5.71 12.42
CA LYS A 60 -0.22 -4.51 11.61
C LYS A 60 0.42 -4.83 10.26
N LYS A 61 1.34 -5.80 10.19
CA LYS A 61 2.04 -6.13 8.93
C LYS A 61 1.09 -6.76 7.93
N SER A 62 0.24 -7.68 8.39
CA SER A 62 -0.83 -8.24 7.55
C SER A 62 -1.76 -7.15 7.02
N LEU A 63 -2.14 -6.18 7.86
CA LEU A 63 -2.96 -5.04 7.43
C LEU A 63 -2.23 -4.15 6.41
N GLU A 64 -0.95 -3.87 6.61
CA GLU A 64 -0.13 -3.07 5.67
C GLU A 64 -0.06 -3.75 4.30
N ALA A 65 0.23 -5.05 4.27
CA ALA A 65 0.28 -5.82 3.03
C ALA A 65 -1.06 -5.80 2.28
N VAL A 66 -2.17 -6.07 2.99
CA VAL A 66 -3.52 -6.02 2.40
C VAL A 66 -3.84 -4.63 1.86
N ALA A 67 -3.53 -3.57 2.61
CA ALA A 67 -3.79 -2.21 2.20
C ALA A 67 -2.99 -1.81 0.95
N VAL A 68 -1.71 -2.18 0.86
CA VAL A 68 -0.88 -1.90 -0.33
C VAL A 68 -1.38 -2.65 -1.56
N VAL A 69 -1.66 -3.96 -1.42
CA VAL A 69 -2.22 -4.75 -2.53
C VAL A 69 -3.54 -4.15 -3.01
N PHE A 70 -4.39 -3.72 -2.07
CA PHE A 70 -5.66 -3.09 -2.39
C PHE A 70 -5.49 -1.75 -3.13
N ALA A 71 -4.61 -0.88 -2.63
CA ALA A 71 -4.33 0.40 -3.25
C ALA A 71 -3.84 0.20 -4.69
N LEU A 72 -2.86 -0.68 -4.90
CA LEU A 72 -2.34 -1.03 -6.22
C LEU A 72 -3.44 -1.46 -7.20
N LYS A 73 -4.38 -2.31 -6.76
CA LYS A 73 -5.50 -2.77 -7.60
C LYS A 73 -6.50 -1.67 -7.96
N ARG A 74 -6.49 -0.55 -7.23
CA ARG A 74 -7.43 0.58 -7.41
C ARG A 74 -6.80 1.81 -8.02
N LEU A 75 -5.49 1.80 -8.29
CA LEU A 75 -4.85 2.91 -8.97
C LEU A 75 -5.39 3.05 -10.40
N PRO A 76 -5.51 4.29 -10.92
CA PRO A 76 -5.80 4.52 -12.33
C PRO A 76 -4.76 3.89 -13.26
N MET A 77 -5.16 3.60 -14.50
CA MET A 77 -4.28 3.00 -15.52
C MET A 77 -3.02 3.82 -15.82
N SER A 78 -3.03 5.13 -15.59
CA SER A 78 -1.85 5.99 -15.73
C SER A 78 -0.71 5.61 -14.77
N PHE A 79 -1.00 4.92 -13.67
CA PHE A 79 -0.01 4.41 -12.71
C PHE A 79 0.49 2.99 -13.05
N SER A 80 0.24 2.48 -14.26
CA SER A 80 0.60 1.10 -14.64
C SER A 80 2.11 0.80 -14.52
N VAL A 81 2.98 1.77 -14.82
CA VAL A 81 4.44 1.64 -14.65
C VAL A 81 4.81 1.58 -13.18
N PHE A 82 4.27 2.51 -12.37
CA PHE A 82 4.42 2.51 -10.92
C PHE A 82 3.98 1.17 -10.30
N HIS A 83 2.84 0.65 -10.71
CA HIS A 83 2.34 -0.66 -10.30
C HIS A 83 3.36 -1.77 -10.57
N GLN A 84 3.89 -1.86 -11.79
CA GLN A 84 4.90 -2.88 -12.13
C GLN A 84 6.18 -2.75 -11.32
N LEU A 85 6.66 -1.52 -11.09
CA LEU A 85 7.86 -1.25 -10.28
C LEU A 85 7.66 -1.65 -8.83
N GLN A 86 6.49 -1.37 -8.23
CA GLN A 86 6.17 -1.80 -6.88
C GLN A 86 6.17 -3.33 -6.78
N PHE A 87 5.53 -4.05 -7.71
CA PHE A 87 5.54 -5.52 -7.73
C PHE A 87 6.93 -6.12 -7.93
N ALA A 88 7.79 -5.50 -8.76
CA ALA A 88 9.16 -5.95 -8.94
C ALA A 88 10.06 -5.63 -7.72
N GLY A 89 9.73 -4.57 -6.99
CA GLY A 89 10.44 -4.08 -5.82
C GLY A 89 10.09 -4.80 -4.52
N PHE A 90 8.91 -5.45 -4.44
CA PHE A 90 8.55 -6.32 -3.31
C PHE A 90 9.44 -7.57 -3.29
N LYS A 91 10.60 -7.44 -2.66
CA LYS A 91 11.48 -8.55 -2.27
C LYS A 91 11.36 -8.73 -0.76
N ASP A 92 10.99 -9.94 -0.34
CA ASP A 92 10.67 -10.35 1.04
C ASP A 92 9.42 -9.74 1.69
N ASP A 93 9.00 -10.38 2.78
CA ASP A 93 7.73 -10.26 3.53
C ASP A 93 7.43 -8.88 4.15
N ASN A 94 8.22 -7.85 3.88
CA ASN A 94 8.17 -6.59 4.62
C ASN A 94 7.71 -5.42 3.74
N ILE A 95 6.43 -5.46 3.37
CA ILE A 95 5.75 -4.35 2.70
C ILE A 95 5.54 -3.19 3.67
N SER A 96 6.12 -2.02 3.36
CA SER A 96 5.94 -0.80 4.16
C SER A 96 4.85 0.08 3.58
N PHE A 97 3.71 0.18 4.27
CA PHE A 97 2.57 1.00 3.85
C PHE A 97 2.93 2.49 3.68
N ASN A 98 3.68 3.05 4.63
CA ASN A 98 4.02 4.48 4.60
C ASN A 98 4.98 4.83 3.47
N ASP A 99 5.96 3.95 3.18
CA ASP A 99 6.89 4.15 2.07
C ASP A 99 6.14 4.06 0.74
N PHE A 100 5.25 3.08 0.59
CA PHE A 100 4.36 2.97 -0.57
C PHE A 100 3.53 4.25 -0.80
N LEU A 101 2.89 4.80 0.25
CA LEU A 101 2.08 6.01 0.10
C LEU A 101 2.91 7.23 -0.29
N ARG A 102 4.12 7.37 0.25
CA ARG A 102 5.05 8.45 -0.13
C ARG A 102 5.41 8.34 -1.60
N ASP A 103 5.77 7.14 -2.05
CA ASP A 103 6.14 6.92 -3.45
C ASP A 103 4.96 7.19 -4.39
N LEU A 104 3.74 6.84 -3.97
CA LEU A 104 2.50 7.12 -4.71
C LEU A 104 2.19 8.62 -4.78
N GLU A 105 2.40 9.38 -3.70
CA GLU A 105 2.26 10.85 -3.69
C GLU A 105 3.26 11.51 -4.66
N VAL A 106 4.51 11.04 -4.70
CA VAL A 106 5.55 11.54 -5.62
C VAL A 106 5.16 11.30 -7.07
N GLU A 107 4.75 10.08 -7.41
CA GLU A 107 4.29 9.73 -8.76
C GLU A 107 3.06 10.56 -9.16
N GLY A 108 2.09 10.72 -8.26
CA GLY A 108 0.87 11.49 -8.50
C GLY A 108 1.09 13.00 -8.64
N ALA A 109 2.18 13.54 -8.11
CA ALA A 109 2.57 14.93 -8.30
C ALA A 109 3.24 15.21 -9.66
N GLY A 110 3.36 14.20 -10.54
CA GLY A 110 4.14 14.32 -11.78
C GLY A 110 5.64 14.34 -11.53
N GLY A 111 6.07 14.00 -10.31
CA GLY A 111 7.47 13.83 -9.97
C GLY A 111 7.98 12.55 -10.60
N HIS A 112 8.91 12.66 -11.54
CA HIS A 112 9.71 11.52 -11.94
C HIS A 112 10.41 10.99 -10.68
N PRO A 113 10.13 9.77 -10.19
CA PRO A 113 10.78 9.29 -8.99
C PRO A 113 12.22 9.00 -9.38
N THR A 114 13.17 9.77 -8.83
CA THR A 114 14.56 9.36 -8.76
C THR A 114 14.66 8.21 -7.75
N HIS A 115 14.09 7.06 -8.10
CA HIS A 115 14.43 5.80 -7.45
C HIS A 115 15.80 5.41 -7.97
N GLN A 116 16.84 5.74 -7.21
CA GLN A 116 17.96 4.81 -7.09
C GLN A 116 17.46 3.55 -6.38
N CYS A 117 16.71 2.72 -7.11
CA CYS A 117 16.41 1.36 -6.71
C CYS A 117 16.86 0.45 -7.85
N GLY A 118 18.10 -0.04 -7.71
CA GLY A 118 18.64 -1.14 -8.51
C GLY A 118 18.98 -0.78 -9.95
N GLN A 119 20.20 -0.29 -10.18
CA GLN A 119 20.90 -0.63 -11.42
C GLN A 119 20.95 -2.16 -11.55
N PHE A 120 20.12 -2.73 -12.41
CA PHE A 120 20.38 -4.05 -13.00
C PHE A 120 19.87 -4.02 -14.45
N LEU A 121 20.71 -3.45 -15.31
CA LEU A 121 20.83 -3.95 -16.68
C LEU A 121 21.26 -5.42 -16.59
N PRO A 122 20.60 -6.37 -17.28
CA PRO A 122 21.20 -7.67 -17.48
C PRO A 122 22.41 -7.49 -18.41
N GLN A 123 23.61 -7.47 -17.85
CA GLN A 123 24.82 -7.72 -18.62
C GLN A 123 24.79 -9.18 -19.06
N SER A 124 24.43 -9.39 -20.33
CA SER A 124 24.76 -10.60 -21.07
C SER A 124 26.26 -10.86 -20.91
N LYS A 125 26.60 -11.89 -20.15
CA LYS A 125 27.93 -12.51 -20.21
C LYS A 125 27.80 -13.81 -20.98
N GLU A 126 27.76 -13.64 -22.29
CA GLU A 126 28.24 -14.64 -23.24
C GLU A 126 29.67 -15.05 -22.83
N LYS A 127 29.88 -16.31 -22.48
CA LYS A 127 31.20 -16.95 -22.44
C LYS A 127 31.06 -18.47 -22.36
N GLY A 128 31.48 -19.13 -23.44
CA GLY A 128 32.20 -20.40 -23.35
C GLY A 128 31.40 -21.64 -23.75
N ALA A 129 31.39 -21.91 -25.06
CA ALA A 129 31.26 -23.26 -25.56
C ALA A 129 32.32 -24.17 -24.89
N THR A 130 31.90 -25.30 -24.35
CA THR A 130 32.78 -26.47 -24.17
C THR A 130 32.14 -27.64 -24.88
N THR A 131 32.68 -27.90 -26.06
CA THR A 131 32.62 -29.16 -26.78
C THR A 131 33.01 -30.30 -25.84
N LEU A 132 32.13 -31.29 -25.67
CA LEU A 132 32.53 -32.64 -25.28
C LEU A 132 32.41 -33.51 -26.53
N LEU A 133 33.56 -33.84 -27.09
CA LEU A 133 33.75 -34.87 -28.10
C LEU A 133 34.45 -36.05 -27.42
N LEU A 134 33.92 -37.24 -27.72
CA LEU A 134 34.24 -38.62 -27.27
C LEU A 134 33.39 -39.12 -26.11
#